data_AF-A0A7X7I551-F1
#
_entry.id   AF-A0A7X7I551-F1
#
_cell.length_a   1.000
_cell.length_b   1.000
_cell.length_c   1.000
_cell.angle_alpha   90.00
_cell.angle_beta   90.00
_cell.angle_gamma   90.00
#
_symmetry.space_group_name_H-M   'P 1'
#
loop_
_entity.id
_entity.type
_entity.pdbx_description
1 polymer ?
#
loop_
_entity_poly.entity_id
_entity_poly.type
_entity_poly.pdbx_seq_one_letter_code
_entity_poly.pdbx_strand_id
1 'polypeptide(L)'
;FLLLFIAALTSAISLLEVVSAYFIDKGWSRPQAAIIMGLLIFVLGIPSAMSLAGAPKVAGKDFLDAMDFISSNVLLPLGGVFISLFVGWFWTSDAEKEVTNEGTLTFGLMSMWIWVCRVIAPAAILYIFYTGLKW
;
A
#
# COMPACT_ATOMS: atom_id res chain seq x y z
N PHE A 1 -19.91 -15.14 10.34
CA PHE A 1 -19.22 -14.02 11.03
C PHE A 1 -17.82 -14.39 11.53
N LEU A 2 -17.62 -15.50 12.26
CA LEU A 2 -16.30 -15.86 12.80
C LEU A 2 -15.18 -15.91 11.74
N LEU A 3 -15.41 -16.60 10.61
CA LEU A 3 -14.42 -16.67 9.52
C LEU A 3 -14.10 -15.30 8.92
N LEU A 4 -15.12 -14.47 8.71
CA LEU A 4 -14.96 -13.11 8.19
C LEU A 4 -14.21 -12.20 9.18
N PHE A 5 -14.48 -12.36 10.48
CA PHE A 5 -13.75 -11.66 11.54
C PHE A 5 -12.28 -12.05 11.55
N ILE A 6 -11.95 -13.34 11.46
CA ILE A 6 -10.55 -13.81 11.39
C ILE A 6 -9.85 -13.24 10.15
N ALA A 7 -10.51 -13.26 8.99
CA ALA A 7 -9.95 -12.71 7.74
C ALA A 7 -9.71 -11.19 7.82
N ALA A 8 -10.63 -10.45 8.43
CA ALA A 8 -10.46 -9.01 8.66
C ALA A 8 -9.32 -8.72 9.65
N LEU A 9 -9.19 -9.55 10.70
CA LEU A 9 -8.15 -9.40 11.72
C LEU A 9 -6.75 -9.60 11.13
N THR A 10 -6.53 -10.63 10.30
CA THR A 10 -5.22 -10.88 9.68
C THR A 10 -4.83 -9.78 8.70
N SER A 11 -5.81 -9.21 7.98
CA SER A 11 -5.60 -8.06 7.09
C SER A 11 -5.21 -6.80 7.89
N ALA A 12 -5.92 -6.53 8.99
CA ALA A 12 -5.61 -5.40 9.87
C ALA A 12 -4.22 -5.51 10.51
N ILE A 13 -3.80 -6.72 10.92
CA ILE A 13 -2.45 -6.97 11.44
C ILE A 13 -1.39 -6.66 10.38
N SER A 14 -1.60 -7.09 9.13
CA SER A 14 -0.65 -6.85 8.04
C SER A 14 -0.48 -5.35 7.74
N LEU A 15 -1.57 -4.58 7.80
CA LEU A 15 -1.53 -3.12 7.61
C LEU A 15 -0.83 -2.38 8.77
N LEU A 16 -1.08 -2.82 10.01
CA LEU A 16 -0.42 -2.22 11.19
C LEU A 16 1.09 -2.48 11.20
N GLU A 17 1.53 -3.65 10.74
CA GLU A 17 2.96 -4.00 10.72
C GLU A 17 3.76 -3.08 9.80
N VAL A 18 3.20 -2.69 8.65
CA VAL A 18 3.90 -1.79 7.71
C VAL A 18 4.23 -0.45 8.36
N VAL A 19 3.27 0.15 9.07
CA VAL A 19 3.50 1.44 9.72
C VAL A 19 4.32 1.30 11.00
N SER A 20 4.17 0.20 11.76
CA SER A 20 4.95 -0.01 12.98
C SER A 20 6.41 -0.32 12.69
N ALA A 21 6.71 -1.12 11.66
CA ALA A 21 8.06 -1.46 11.21
C ALA A 21 8.88 -0.20 10.88
N TYR A 22 8.27 0.77 10.20
CA TYR A 22 8.94 2.04 9.90
C TYR A 22 9.44 2.77 11.17
N PHE A 23 8.66 2.77 12.26
CA PHE A 23 9.08 3.39 13.52
C PHE A 23 10.05 2.52 14.32
N ILE A 24 9.94 1.19 14.20
CA ILE A 24 10.90 0.26 14.80
C ILE A 24 12.30 0.47 14.21
N ASP A 25 12.40 0.65 12.88
CA ASP A 25 13.66 0.99 12.21
C ASP A 25 14.23 2.35 12.64
N LYS A 26 13.37 3.25 13.13
CA LYS A 26 13.76 4.53 13.74
C LYS A 26 14.11 4.42 15.23
N GLY A 27 14.16 3.21 15.79
CA GLY A 27 14.63 2.93 17.16
C GLY A 27 13.51 2.77 18.20
N TRP A 28 12.25 2.67 17.79
CA TRP A 28 11.16 2.43 18.74
C TRP A 28 11.09 0.96 19.15
N SER A 29 10.63 0.69 20.37
CA SER A 29 10.32 -0.68 20.77
C SER A 29 9.07 -1.20 20.06
N ARG A 30 9.06 -2.47 19.64
CA ARG A 30 7.92 -3.10 18.94
C ARG A 30 6.56 -2.88 19.62
N PRO A 31 6.38 -3.12 20.93
CA PRO A 31 5.08 -2.89 21.57
C PRO A 31 4.69 -1.41 21.59
N GLN A 32 5.65 -0.50 21.75
CA GLN A 32 5.38 0.94 21.72
C GLN A 32 4.92 1.40 20.33
N ALA A 33 5.61 0.99 19.26
CA ALA A 33 5.22 1.32 17.89
C ALA A 33 3.82 0.80 17.56
N ALA A 34 3.54 -0.47 17.90
CA ALA A 34 2.23 -1.07 17.62
C ALA A 34 1.08 -0.37 18.36
N ILE A 35 1.24 -0.07 19.66
CA ILE A 35 0.19 0.57 20.47
C ILE A 35 -0.07 2.00 20.00
N ILE A 36 0.99 2.79 19.80
CA ILE A 36 0.85 4.20 19.41
C ILE A 36 0.22 4.30 18.02
N MET A 37 0.74 3.56 17.04
CA MET A 37 0.18 3.58 15.69
C MET A 37 -1.24 3.02 15.65
N GLY A 38 -1.53 1.96 16.42
CA GLY A 38 -2.87 1.42 16.55
C GLY A 38 -3.86 2.44 17.13
N LEU A 39 -3.47 3.18 18.17
CA LEU A 39 -4.30 4.25 18.75
C LEU A 39 -4.53 5.40 17.76
N LEU A 40 -3.50 5.81 17.03
CA LEU A 40 -3.64 6.86 16.00
C LEU A 40 -4.61 6.44 14.89
N ILE A 41 -4.48 5.21 14.39
CA ILE A 41 -5.39 4.64 13.37
C ILE A 41 -6.81 4.53 13.93
N PHE A 42 -6.97 4.10 15.20
CA PHE A 42 -8.26 4.02 15.85
C PHE A 42 -8.94 5.39 15.93
N VAL A 43 -8.21 6.43 16.34
CA VAL A 43 -8.73 7.82 16.40
C VAL A 43 -9.15 8.31 15.02
N LEU A 44 -8.39 8.00 13.96
CA LEU A 44 -8.76 8.32 12.57
C LEU A 44 -9.98 7.52 12.09
N GLY A 45 -10.23 6.33 12.66
CA GLY A 45 -11.41 5.52 12.36
C GLY A 45 -12.71 6.06 12.94
N ILE A 46 -12.66 6.86 14.03
CA ILE A 46 -13.84 7.47 14.66
C ILE A 46 -14.63 8.35 13.67
N PRO A 47 -14.04 9.37 13.00
CA PRO A 47 -14.78 10.18 12.04
C PRO A 47 -15.27 9.38 10.83
N SER A 48 -14.54 8.33 10.40
CA SER A 48 -14.98 7.43 9.35
C SER A 48 -16.25 6.66 9.74
N ALA A 49 -16.29 6.11 10.96
CA ALA A 49 -17.47 5.43 11.49
C ALA A 49 -18.66 6.39 11.65
N MET A 50 -18.41 7.62 12.10
CA MET A 50 -19.45 8.65 12.22
C MET A 50 -20.02 9.06 10.86
N SER A 51 -19.19 9.12 9.80
CA SER A 51 -19.67 9.51 8.47
C SER A 51 -20.75 8.58 7.91
N LEU A 52 -20.75 7.30 8.30
CA LEU A 52 -21.82 6.35 7.95
C LEU A 52 -23.19 6.74 8.54
N ALA A 53 -23.21 7.53 9.61
CA ALA A 53 -24.41 8.05 10.26
C ALA A 53 -24.82 9.46 9.76
N GLY A 54 -24.11 10.02 8.75
CA GLY A 54 -24.49 11.26 8.06
C GLY A 54 -23.67 12.52 8.42
N ALA A 55 -22.66 12.41 9.30
CA ALA A 55 -21.72 13.49 9.59
C ALA A 55 -20.40 12.92 10.16
N PRO A 56 -19.21 13.46 9.84
CA PRO A 56 -18.93 14.67 9.08
C PRO A 56 -18.79 14.41 7.57
N LYS A 57 -19.29 15.35 6.77
CA LYS A 57 -19.07 15.38 5.32
C LYS A 57 -17.85 16.24 5.02
N VAL A 58 -16.92 15.73 4.22
CA VAL A 58 -15.74 16.47 3.76
C VAL A 58 -15.84 16.62 2.25
N ALA A 59 -15.82 17.87 1.77
CA ALA A 59 -15.87 18.20 0.34
C ALA A 59 -17.06 17.58 -0.42
N GLY A 60 -18.21 17.37 0.24
CA GLY A 60 -19.43 16.85 -0.39
C GLY A 60 -19.56 15.31 -0.43
N LYS A 61 -18.53 14.58 0.03
CA LYS A 61 -18.58 13.13 0.27
C LYS A 61 -18.47 12.81 1.77
N ASP A 62 -18.86 11.60 2.14
CA ASP A 62 -18.66 11.10 3.50
C ASP A 62 -17.15 10.98 3.79
N PHE A 63 -16.74 11.26 5.03
CA PHE A 63 -15.31 11.23 5.40
C PHE A 63 -14.63 9.92 5.03
N LEU A 64 -15.32 8.79 5.22
CA LEU A 64 -14.85 7.47 4.83
C LEU A 64 -14.53 7.39 3.32
N ASP A 65 -15.42 7.90 2.46
CA ASP A 65 -15.23 7.89 1.01
C ASP A 65 -14.07 8.79 0.58
N ALA A 66 -13.88 9.93 1.24
CA ALA A 66 -12.76 10.81 0.97
C ALA A 66 -11.42 10.13 1.32
N MET A 67 -11.35 9.46 2.47
CA MET A 67 -10.16 8.72 2.90
C MET A 67 -9.87 7.50 2.02
N ASP A 68 -10.92 6.77 1.59
CA ASP A 68 -10.79 5.67 0.63
C ASP A 68 -10.31 6.19 -0.72
N PHE A 69 -10.85 7.32 -1.21
CA PHE A 69 -10.38 7.91 -2.45
C PHE A 69 -8.88 8.26 -2.41
N ILE A 70 -8.44 8.95 -1.36
CA ILE A 70 -7.03 9.33 -1.20
C ILE A 70 -6.14 8.08 -1.13
N SER A 71 -6.55 7.06 -0.37
CA SER A 71 -5.72 5.87 -0.17
C SER A 71 -5.70 4.99 -1.42
N SER A 72 -6.88 4.61 -1.90
CA SER A 72 -7.07 3.58 -2.94
C SER A 72 -6.85 4.12 -4.35
N ASN A 73 -7.24 5.37 -4.63
CA ASN A 73 -7.11 5.95 -5.97
C ASN A 73 -5.90 6.86 -6.13
N VAL A 74 -5.26 7.31 -5.04
CA VAL A 74 -4.10 8.22 -5.12
C VAL A 74 -2.83 7.59 -4.59
N LEU A 75 -2.77 7.23 -3.31
CA LEU A 75 -1.55 6.74 -2.68
C LEU A 75 -1.10 5.38 -3.24
N LEU A 76 -2.03 4.43 -3.42
CA LEU A 76 -1.69 3.10 -3.95
C LEU A 76 -1.16 3.15 -5.40
N PRO A 77 -1.83 3.83 -6.36
CA PRO A 77 -1.30 3.93 -7.72
C PRO A 77 0.04 4.68 -7.78
N LEU A 78 0.17 5.81 -7.08
CA LEU A 78 1.44 6.56 -7.05
C LEU A 78 2.58 5.73 -6.45
N GLY A 79 2.32 5.04 -5.34
CA GLY A 79 3.28 4.11 -4.74
C GLY A 79 3.68 3.00 -5.71
N GLY A 80 2.72 2.41 -6.43
CA GLY A 80 2.99 1.39 -7.44
C GLY A 80 3.84 1.91 -8.62
N VAL A 81 3.59 3.13 -9.10
CA VAL A 81 4.42 3.76 -10.15
C VAL A 81 5.85 3.96 -9.65
N PHE A 82 6.03 4.53 -8.44
CA PHE A 82 7.37 4.76 -7.91
C PHE A 82 8.12 3.45 -7.66
N ILE A 83 7.47 2.43 -7.10
CA ILE A 83 8.09 1.12 -6.88
C ILE A 83 8.46 0.47 -8.21
N SER A 84 7.56 0.46 -9.20
CA SER A 84 7.83 -0.17 -10.51
C SER A 84 8.97 0.52 -11.26
N LEU A 85 9.02 1.85 -11.25
CA LEU A 85 10.11 2.60 -11.85
C LEU A 85 11.43 2.39 -11.10
N PHE A 86 11.40 2.34 -9.77
CA PHE A 86 12.59 2.08 -8.95
C PHE A 86 13.20 0.71 -9.26
N VAL A 87 12.38 -0.34 -9.25
CA VAL A 87 12.82 -1.71 -9.59
C VAL A 87 13.27 -1.80 -11.06
N GLY A 88 12.48 -1.19 -11.96
CA GLY A 88 12.72 -1.26 -13.39
C GLY A 88 13.97 -0.53 -13.86
N TRP A 89 14.36 0.58 -13.25
CA TRP A 89 15.42 1.45 -13.75
C TRP A 89 16.62 1.63 -12.82
N PHE A 90 16.41 1.62 -11.50
CA PHE A 90 17.47 1.91 -10.53
C PHE A 90 18.01 0.65 -9.85
N TRP A 91 17.12 -0.29 -9.51
CA TRP A 91 17.47 -1.47 -8.72
C TRP A 91 17.48 -2.77 -9.53
N THR A 92 17.58 -2.67 -10.86
CA THR A 92 17.44 -3.83 -11.76
C THR A 92 18.47 -4.93 -11.46
N SER A 93 19.74 -4.60 -11.31
CA SER A 93 20.80 -5.61 -11.13
C SER A 93 20.74 -6.38 -9.82
N ASP A 94 20.21 -5.77 -8.76
CA ASP A 94 20.09 -6.42 -7.45
C ASP A 94 18.74 -7.14 -7.32
N ALA A 95 17.66 -6.58 -7.89
CA ALA A 95 16.41 -7.31 -8.06
C ALA A 95 16.61 -8.60 -8.87
N GLU A 96 17.49 -8.56 -9.87
CA GLU A 96 17.87 -9.71 -10.66
C GLU A 96 18.58 -10.80 -9.81
N LYS A 97 19.47 -10.41 -8.90
CA LYS A 97 20.17 -11.33 -8.00
C LYS A 97 19.23 -11.95 -6.97
N GLU A 98 18.33 -11.15 -6.40
CA GLU A 98 17.30 -11.62 -5.47
C GLU A 98 16.38 -12.65 -6.12
N VAL A 99 15.85 -12.36 -7.31
CA VAL A 99 14.93 -13.27 -8.02
C VAL A 99 15.61 -14.57 -8.45
N THR A 100 16.90 -14.53 -8.75
CA THR A 100 17.68 -15.72 -9.11
C THR A 100 18.32 -16.43 -7.91
N ASN A 101 18.02 -15.98 -6.68
CA ASN A 101 18.65 -16.47 -5.44
C ASN A 101 20.18 -16.54 -5.58
N GLU A 102 20.78 -15.38 -5.86
CA GLU A 102 22.20 -15.20 -6.17
C GLU A 102 22.72 -16.03 -7.37
N GLY A 103 21.85 -16.29 -8.36
CA GLY A 103 22.19 -17.04 -9.57
C GLY A 103 22.05 -18.56 -9.45
N THR A 104 21.52 -19.07 -8.33
CA THR A 104 21.24 -20.51 -8.17
C THR A 104 20.03 -21.00 -8.98
N LEU A 105 19.12 -20.09 -9.35
CA LEU A 105 17.93 -20.39 -10.14
C LEU A 105 17.93 -19.56 -11.42
N THR A 106 17.70 -20.21 -12.56
CA THR A 106 17.55 -19.51 -13.84
C THR A 106 16.12 -19.05 -14.01
N PHE A 107 15.90 -17.73 -14.02
CA PHE A 107 14.58 -17.17 -14.29
C PHE A 107 14.49 -16.81 -15.78
N GLY A 108 13.94 -17.71 -16.60
CA GLY A 108 13.87 -17.52 -18.06
C GLY A 108 13.02 -16.32 -18.52
N LEU A 109 12.17 -15.78 -17.66
CA LEU A 109 11.28 -14.64 -17.93
C LEU A 109 11.78 -13.32 -17.34
N MET A 110 13.02 -13.27 -16.86
CA MET A 110 13.62 -12.11 -16.18
C MET A 110 13.61 -10.84 -17.02
N SER A 111 14.05 -10.94 -18.27
CA SER A 111 14.02 -9.83 -19.21
C SER A 111 12.58 -9.33 -19.45
N MET A 112 11.62 -10.24 -19.59
CA MET A 112 10.21 -9.88 -19.75
C MET A 112 9.66 -9.18 -18.49
N TRP A 113 9.94 -9.70 -17.30
CA TRP A 113 9.51 -9.11 -16.03
C TRP A 113 10.08 -7.70 -15.83
N ILE A 114 11.36 -7.49 -16.15
CA ILE A 114 11.99 -6.16 -16.05
C ILE A 114 11.35 -5.19 -17.04
N TRP A 115 11.07 -5.61 -18.27
CA TRP A 115 10.35 -4.78 -19.25
C TRP A 115 8.93 -4.45 -18.80
N VAL A 116 8.24 -5.37 -18.12
CA VAL A 116 6.97 -5.10 -17.47
C VAL A 116 7.15 -4.02 -16.40
N CYS A 117 8.12 -4.14 -15.50
CA CYS A 117 8.38 -3.14 -14.47
C CYS A 117 8.81 -1.77 -15.03
N ARG A 118 9.57 -1.74 -16.13
CA ARG A 118 10.06 -0.49 -16.75
C ARG A 118 8.97 0.31 -17.46
N VAL A 119 8.07 -0.38 -18.17
CA VAL A 119 7.17 0.26 -19.13
C VAL A 119 5.71 -0.13 -18.89
N ILE A 120 5.39 -1.42 -18.84
CA ILE A 120 4.00 -1.88 -18.85
C ILE A 120 3.29 -1.55 -17.54
N ALA A 121 3.89 -1.89 -16.40
CA ALA A 121 3.37 -1.62 -15.07
C ALA A 121 3.18 -0.12 -14.81
N PRO A 122 4.17 0.76 -14.98
CA PRO A 122 3.97 2.19 -14.76
C PRO A 122 2.95 2.79 -15.73
N ALA A 123 2.94 2.40 -17.01
CA ALA A 123 1.94 2.89 -17.96
C ALA A 123 0.52 2.45 -17.61
N ALA A 124 0.32 1.18 -17.23
CA ALA A 124 -0.98 0.67 -16.83
C ALA A 124 -1.49 1.32 -15.54
N ILE A 125 -0.60 1.51 -14.54
CA ILE A 125 -0.97 2.15 -13.28
C ILE A 125 -1.27 3.64 -13.50
N LEU A 126 -0.52 4.35 -14.34
CA LEU A 126 -0.82 5.73 -14.71
C LEU A 126 -2.16 5.85 -15.45
N TYR A 127 -2.48 4.89 -16.31
CA TYR A 127 -3.78 4.83 -16.97
C TYR A 127 -4.92 4.65 -15.96
N ILE A 128 -4.79 3.69 -15.04
CA ILE A 128 -5.76 3.46 -13.97
C ILE A 128 -5.90 4.72 -13.10
N PHE A 129 -4.78 5.33 -12.70
CA PHE A 129 -4.75 6.56 -11.92
C PHE A 129 -5.50 7.70 -12.61
N TYR A 130 -5.28 7.91 -13.92
CA TYR A 130 -6.02 8.91 -14.68
C TYR A 130 -7.54 8.61 -14.74
N THR A 131 -7.92 7.35 -14.95
CA THR A 131 -9.34 6.97 -14.97
C THR A 131 -10.00 7.04 -13.59
N GLY A 132 -9.26 6.72 -12.53
CA GLY A 132 -9.69 6.73 -11.14
C GLY A 132 -9.77 8.14 -10.55
N LEU A 133 -9.07 9.13 -11.13
CA LEU A 133 -9.13 10.53 -10.71
C LEU A 133 -10.47 11.23 -10.98
N LYS A 134 -11.41 10.57 -11.67
CA LYS A 134 -12.76 11.08 -11.89
C LYS A 134 -13.49 11.10 -10.55
N TRP A 135 -13.45 12.27 -9.90
CA TRP A 135 -14.07 12.53 -8.62
C TRP A 135 -15.57 12.74 -8.73
#